data_AF-A0A2D9XUU9-F1
#
_entry.id   AF-A0A2D9XUU9-F1
#
_cell.length_a   1.000
_cell.length_b   1.000
_cell.length_c   1.000
_cell.angle_alpha   90.00
_cell.angle_beta   90.00
_cell.angle_gamma   90.00
#
_symmetry.space_group_name_H-M   'P 1'
#
loop_
_entity.id
_entity.type
_entity.pdbx_description
1 polymer ?
#
loop_
_entity_poly.entity_id
_entity_poly.type
_entity_poly.pdbx_seq_one_letter_code
_entity_poly.pdbx_strand_id
1 'polypeptide(L)' 'MFMLTVVLTSCGGGIGTPPTSYTAKIYPIEGDFDRFETHGPFSSRDECTAKAQELSAAAYSCDPADPPPPAE' A
#
# COMPACT_ATOMS: atom_id res chain seq x y z
N MET A 1 32.96 16.71 16.03
CA MET A 1 32.31 15.38 16.07
C MET A 1 31.04 15.46 15.21
N PHE A 2 31.17 15.38 13.89
CA PHE A 2 30.02 15.38 12.97
C PHE A 2 29.55 13.93 12.83
N MET A 3 28.34 13.64 13.34
CA MET A 3 27.64 12.37 13.10
C MET A 3 27.20 12.32 11.63
N LEU A 4 28.14 12.02 10.73
CA LEU A 4 27.83 11.50 9.42
C LEU A 4 27.32 10.07 9.60
N THR A 5 26.04 9.94 9.96
CA THR A 5 25.26 8.73 9.70
C THR A 5 25.09 8.62 8.19
N VAL A 6 26.17 8.19 7.54
CA VAL A 6 26.14 7.70 6.18
C VAL A 6 25.23 6.48 6.22
N VAL A 7 24.00 6.67 5.75
CA VAL A 7 23.08 5.58 5.40
C VAL A 7 23.69 4.89 4.17
N LEU A 8 24.70 4.07 4.43
CA LEU A 8 25.34 3.12 3.52
C LEU A 8 24.41 1.92 3.32
N THR A 9 23.17 2.17 2.90
CA THR A 9 22.33 1.12 2.33
C THR A 9 22.37 1.28 0.82
N SER A 10 23.42 0.68 0.25
CA SER A 10 23.38 0.02 -1.05
C SER A 10 22.11 0.29 -1.88
N CYS A 11 22.20 1.26 -2.78
CA CYS A 11 21.22 1.51 -3.84
C CYS A 11 21.40 0.45 -4.96
N GLY A 12 21.28 -0.82 -4.62
CA GLY A 12 21.51 -1.97 -5.50
C GLY A 12 20.53 -3.08 -5.14
N GLY A 13 19.35 -3.05 -5.77
CA GLY A 13 18.24 -3.97 -5.50
C GLY A 13 17.22 -3.33 -4.57
N GLY A 14 16.20 -2.69 -5.14
CA GLY A 14 15.20 -1.90 -4.42
C GLY A 14 14.46 -2.70 -3.36
N ILE A 15 14.95 -2.63 -2.12
CA ILE A 15 14.11 -2.77 -0.93
C ILE A 15 13.45 -1.39 -0.77
N GLY A 16 12.40 -1.17 -1.56
CA GLY A 16 11.69 0.09 -1.60
C GLY A 16 11.30 0.51 -0.20
N THR A 17 11.49 1.79 0.12
CA THR A 17 10.84 2.43 1.27
C THR A 17 9.43 1.86 1.41
N PRO A 18 9.03 1.37 2.60
CA PRO A 18 7.69 0.85 2.78
C PRO A 18 6.72 1.92 2.27
N PRO A 19 5.75 1.54 1.43
CA PRO A 19 4.88 2.51 0.80
C PRO A 19 4.20 3.33 1.89
N THR A 20 4.28 4.65 1.74
CA THR A 20 3.73 5.61 2.70
C THR A 20 2.21 5.65 2.67
N SER A 21 1.61 5.05 1.64
CA SER A 21 0.17 4.91 1.53
C SER A 21 -0.24 3.58 0.89
N TYR A 22 -1.43 3.11 1.25
CA TYR A 22 -2.02 1.87 0.78
C TYR A 22 -3.42 2.14 0.22
N THR A 23 -3.84 1.34 -0.75
CA THR A 23 -5.20 1.35 -1.29
C THR A 23 -5.85 0.00 -1.04
N ALA A 24 -7.07 0.01 -0.52
CA ALA A 24 -7.88 -1.18 -0.32
C ALA A 24 -8.70 -1.45 -1.59
N LYS A 25 -8.46 -2.57 -2.25
CA LYS A 25 -9.38 -3.14 -3.24
C LYS A 25 -10.36 -4.04 -2.51
N ILE A 26 -11.62 -3.68 -2.54
CA ILE A 26 -12.72 -4.38 -1.89
C ILE A 26 -13.48 -5.15 -2.95
N TYR A 27 -13.59 -6.47 -2.80
CA TYR A 27 -14.35 -7.33 -3.68
C TYR A 27 -15.69 -7.66 -2.98
N PRO A 28 -16.78 -6.98 -3.36
CA PRO A 28 -18.09 -7.19 -2.74
C PRO A 28 -18.73 -8.53 -3.14
N ILE A 29 -18.35 -9.12 -4.28
CA ILE A 29 -18.93 -10.35 -4.83
C ILE A 29 -17.88 -11.46 -4.79
N GLU A 30 -18.21 -12.59 -4.15
CA GLU A 30 -17.33 -13.76 -4.09
C GLU A 30 -17.14 -14.37 -5.49
N GLY A 31 -15.89 -14.51 -5.93
CA GLY A 31 -15.54 -15.08 -7.23
C GLY A 31 -15.53 -14.09 -8.41
N ASP A 32 -15.91 -12.82 -8.20
CA ASP A 32 -15.80 -11.76 -9.21
C ASP A 32 -14.68 -10.79 -8.81
N PHE A 33 -13.47 -11.07 -9.33
CA PHE A 33 -12.26 -10.29 -9.05
C PHE A 33 -12.09 -9.09 -9.99
N ASP A 34 -12.96 -8.95 -11.00
CA ASP A 34 -12.96 -7.82 -11.93
C ASP A 34 -13.77 -6.64 -11.37
N ARG A 35 -14.79 -6.90 -10.56
CA ARG A 35 -15.61 -5.87 -9.93
C ARG A 35 -15.14 -5.62 -8.49
N PHE A 36 -14.14 -4.74 -8.37
CA PHE A 36 -13.68 -4.24 -7.08
C PHE A 36 -13.91 -2.73 -6.93
N GLU A 37 -14.11 -2.31 -5.68
CA GLU A 37 -14.11 -0.90 -5.29
C GLU A 37 -12.77 -0.55 -4.65
N THR A 38 -12.18 0.57 -5.07
CA THR A 38 -10.91 1.04 -4.49
C THR A 38 -11.19 2.10 -3.45
N HIS A 39 -10.69 1.90 -2.23
CA HIS A 39 -10.75 2.86 -1.13
C HIS A 39 -9.34 3.27 -0.71
N GLY A 40 -9.17 4.50 -0.24
CA GLY A 40 -7.88 5.06 0.20
C GLY A 40 -7.57 6.41 -0.48
N PRO A 41 -6.32 6.89 -0.43
CA PRO A 41 -5.16 6.25 0.20
C PRO A 41 -5.23 6.23 1.73
N PHE A 42 -4.83 5.10 2.32
CA PHE A 42 -4.65 4.89 3.75
C PHE A 42 -3.20 5.11 4.14
N SER A 43 -2.95 5.59 5.35
CA SER A 43 -1.59 5.83 5.86
C SER A 43 -0.91 4.54 6.31
N SER A 44 -1.68 3.46 6.47
CA SER A 44 -1.19 2.18 6.97
C SER A 44 -2.02 1.00 6.45
N ARG A 45 -1.41 -0.19 6.49
CA ARG A 45 -2.08 -1.44 6.11
C ARG A 45 -3.16 -1.85 7.10
N ASP A 46 -3.02 -1.45 8.37
CA ASP A 46 -4.04 -1.66 9.40
C ASP A 46 -5.33 -0.88 9.08
N GLU A 47 -5.22 0.40 8.67
CA GLU A 47 -6.37 1.20 8.23
C GLU A 47 -7.07 0.58 7.00
N CYS A 48 -6.29 0.09 6.04
CA CYS A 48 -6.84 -0.62 4.89
C CYS A 48 -7.63 -1.87 5.30
N THR A 49 -7.10 -2.64 6.24
CA THR A 49 -7.74 -3.86 6.76
C THR A 49 -8.99 -3.53 7.57
N ALA A 50 -8.93 -2.49 8.41
CA ALA A 50 -10.09 -2.01 9.17
C ALA A 50 -11.21 -1.59 8.22
N LYS A 51 -10.89 -0.90 7.12
CA LYS A 51 -11.90 -0.50 6.14
C LYS A 51 -12.57 -1.69 5.46
N ALA A 52 -11.80 -2.73 5.12
CA ALA A 52 -12.36 -3.94 4.54
C ALA A 52 -13.31 -4.67 5.49
N GLN A 53 -12.99 -4.68 6.79
CA GLN A 53 -13.86 -5.24 7.82
C GLN A 53 -15.14 -4.40 8.02
N GLU A 54 -15.04 -3.07 8.02
CA GLU A 54 -16.20 -2.18 8.09
C GLU A 54 -17.20 -2.45 6.96
N LEU A 55 -16.68 -2.75 5.76
CA LEU A 55 -17.49 -2.97 4.56
C LEU A 55 -18.01 -4.41 4.44
N SER A 56 -17.66 -5.31 5.37
CA SER A 56 -18.00 -6.74 5.30
C SER A 56 -17.70 -7.34 3.92
N ALA A 57 -16.53 -6.99 3.38
CA ALA A 57 -16.11 -7.42 2.05
C ALA A 57 -15.99 -8.95 1.95
N ALA A 58 -16.41 -9.53 0.82
CA ALA A 58 -16.21 -10.96 0.56
C ALA A 58 -14.71 -11.30 0.41
N ALA A 59 -13.95 -10.41 -0.22
CA ALA A 59 -12.49 -10.43 -0.21
C ALA A 59 -11.93 -9.00 -0.24
N TYR A 60 -10.67 -8.82 0.17
CA TYR A 60 -9.97 -7.54 0.05
C TYR A 60 -8.49 -7.71 -0.25
N SER A 61 -7.88 -6.70 -0.89
CA SER A 61 -6.43 -6.59 -1.10
C SER A 61 -5.95 -5.21 -0.66
N CYS A 62 -4.90 -5.16 0.15
CA CYS A 62 -4.23 -3.92 0.53
C CYS A 62 -2.97 -3.77 -0.30
N ASP A 63 -3.08 -3.06 -1.42
CA ASP A 63 -1.97 -2.78 -2.32
C ASP A 63 -1.25 -1.49 -1.88
N PRO A 64 0.09 -1.39 -2.05
CA PRO A 64 0.79 -0.11 -2.02
C PRO A 64 0.09 0.88 -2.95
N ALA A 65 -0.19 2.10 -2.50
CA ALA A 65 -0.52 3.15 -3.44
C ALA A 65 0.74 3.40 -4.27
N ASP A 66 0.63 3.22 -5.59
CA ASP A 66 1.76 3.34 -6.51
C ASP A 66 2.49 4.67 -6.24
N PRO A 67 3.81 4.67 -6.02
CA PRO A 67 4.54 5.94 -5.95
C PRO A 67 4.35 6.66 -7.29
N PRO A 68 4.23 8.01 -7.30
CA PRO A 68 4.19 8.74 -8.56
C PRO A 68 5.40 8.32 -9.41
N PRO A 69 5.25 8.22 -10.75
CA PRO A 69 6.37 7.85 -11.61
C PRO A 69 7.57 8.75 -11.29
N PRO A 70 8.80 8.21 -11.34
CA PRO A 70 9.99 9.00 -11.03
C PRO A 70 9.95 10.28 -11.86
N ALA A 71 9.98 11.44 -11.19
CA ALA A 71 10.12 12.71 -11.86
C ALA A 71 11.47 12.68 -12.60
N GLU A 72 11.39 12.62 -13.94
CA GLU A 72 12.53 12.73 -14.85
C GLU A 72 13.26 14.08 -14.71
#